data_AF-A0A959T5T0-F1
#
_entry.id   AF-A0A959T5T0-F1
#
_cell.length_a   1.000
_cell.length_b   1.000
_cell.length_c   1.000
_cell.angle_alpha   90.00
_cell.angle_beta   90.00
_cell.angle_gamma   90.00
#
_symmetry.space_group_name_H-M   'P 1'
#
loop_
_entity.id
_entity.type
_entity.pdbx_description
1 polymer ?
#
loop_
_entity_poly.entity_id
_entity_poly.type
_entity_poly.pdbx_seq_one_letter_code
_entity_poly.pdbx_strand_id
1 'polypeptide(L)'
;GYLHRHTHTRSLPELQHLLRSTHHYAIWDDHDFGPNDADGSFIHAPLALEAFELFWANPTTGAPGVPGAITAFSWYDADLFLLDNRTHRVNSDNRTNAPQLLGQAQVDWLVQALKYSDATFKLVAVGGQVLNTAMVFENHANFPEERAELLSRIREEGITGVIFLTGDRHFTELSHLPGEEAPDIWDLTVSPLTSSAYQREEDNQL
;
A
#
# COMPACT_ATOMS: atom_id res chain seq x y z
N GLY A 1 -6.95 15.54 16.55
CA GLY A 1 -7.82 14.52 15.91
C GLY A 1 -7.70 14.60 14.40
N TYR A 2 -8.23 13.62 13.67
CA TYR A 2 -8.05 13.50 12.21
C TYR A 2 -8.38 14.78 11.43
N LEU A 3 -9.57 15.37 11.67
CA LEU A 3 -9.99 16.59 10.96
C LEU A 3 -8.99 17.74 11.12
N HIS A 4 -8.45 17.95 12.32
CA HIS A 4 -7.45 19.00 12.55
C HIS A 4 -6.16 18.73 11.77
N ARG A 5 -5.67 17.48 11.73
CA ARG A 5 -4.45 17.13 10.98
C ARG A 5 -4.63 17.37 9.48
N HIS A 6 -5.70 16.84 8.89
CA HIS A 6 -5.95 17.04 7.46
C HIS A 6 -6.22 18.50 7.10
N THR A 7 -7.05 19.22 7.87
CA THR A 7 -7.29 20.66 7.60
C THR A 7 -6.02 21.48 7.74
N HIS A 8 -5.20 21.23 8.77
CA HIS A 8 -3.94 21.93 8.97
C HIS A 8 -2.99 21.71 7.78
N THR A 9 -2.64 20.45 7.47
CA THR A 9 -1.70 20.15 6.38
C THR A 9 -2.22 20.68 5.05
N ARG A 10 -3.49 20.46 4.71
CA ARG A 10 -4.08 20.93 3.45
C ARG A 10 -4.28 22.45 3.39
N SER A 11 -4.13 23.18 4.50
CA SER A 11 -4.17 24.64 4.52
C SER A 11 -2.81 25.29 4.27
N LEU A 12 -1.72 24.50 4.23
CA LEU A 12 -0.38 25.01 3.98
C LEU A 12 -0.32 25.70 2.60
N PRO A 13 0.12 26.97 2.51
CA PRO A 13 0.24 27.70 1.25
C PRO A 13 1.04 26.96 0.18
N GLU A 14 2.09 26.25 0.60
CA GLU A 14 3.02 25.50 -0.25
C GLU A 14 2.33 24.34 -0.98
N LEU A 15 1.29 23.76 -0.38
CA LEU A 15 0.55 22.65 -0.98
C LEU A 15 -0.57 23.14 -1.91
N GLN A 16 -1.00 24.40 -1.82
CA GLN A 16 -2.20 24.87 -2.54
C GLN A 16 -2.06 24.74 -4.06
N HIS A 17 -0.87 25.02 -4.61
CA HIS A 17 -0.64 24.90 -6.04
C HIS A 17 -0.77 23.44 -6.50
N LEU A 18 -0.15 22.52 -5.77
CA LEU A 18 -0.20 21.09 -6.06
C LEU A 18 -1.63 20.53 -5.92
N LEU A 19 -2.33 20.88 -4.84
CA LEU A 19 -3.69 20.38 -4.56
C LEU A 19 -4.73 20.84 -5.59
N ARG A 20 -4.52 22.00 -6.25
CA ARG A 20 -5.45 22.54 -7.25
C ARG A 20 -5.13 22.17 -8.70
N SER A 21 -3.92 21.67 -9.00
CA SER A 21 -3.44 21.54 -10.38
C SER A 21 -3.44 20.11 -10.92
N THR A 22 -3.65 19.11 -10.06
CA THR A 22 -3.63 17.69 -10.46
C THR A 22 -4.63 16.87 -9.64
N HIS A 23 -4.98 15.69 -10.13
CA HIS A 23 -5.74 14.71 -9.37
C HIS A 23 -4.84 14.10 -8.29
N HIS A 24 -5.44 13.83 -7.12
CA HIS A 24 -4.77 13.23 -5.97
C HIS A 24 -5.56 12.00 -5.55
N TYR A 25 -4.89 10.85 -5.54
CA TYR A 25 -5.42 9.60 -5.05
C TYR A 25 -4.50 9.15 -3.92
N ALA A 26 -5.09 8.61 -2.85
CA ALA A 26 -4.35 8.31 -1.64
C ALA A 26 -4.64 6.89 -1.16
N ILE A 27 -3.63 6.31 -0.52
CA ILE A 27 -3.78 5.27 0.49
C ILE A 27 -3.44 5.91 1.84
N TRP A 28 -3.79 5.26 2.93
CA TRP A 28 -3.29 5.63 4.25
C TRP A 28 -2.11 4.76 4.67
N ASP A 29 -1.44 5.19 5.74
CA ASP A 29 -0.62 4.34 6.59
C ASP A 29 -0.98 4.56 8.07
N ASP A 30 -0.18 4.08 9.03
CA ASP A 30 -0.49 4.19 10.47
C ASP A 30 -0.79 5.63 10.92
N HIS A 31 -0.03 6.62 10.46
CA HIS A 31 -0.20 8.01 10.88
C HIS A 31 -1.51 8.67 10.41
N ASP A 32 -2.15 8.11 9.39
CA ASP A 32 -3.49 8.46 8.91
C ASP A 32 -4.57 7.56 9.54
N PHE A 33 -4.25 6.30 9.84
CA PHE A 33 -5.18 5.31 10.39
C PHE A 33 -5.38 5.44 11.91
N GLY A 34 -4.32 5.58 12.69
CA GLY A 34 -4.36 5.50 14.15
C GLY A 34 -3.10 6.01 14.86
N PRO A 35 -2.83 5.52 16.08
CA PRO A 35 -1.50 5.59 16.69
C PRO A 35 -0.45 4.86 15.85
N ASN A 36 0.83 5.09 16.16
CA ASN A 36 1.95 4.38 15.52
C ASN A 36 1.71 2.87 15.52
N ASP A 37 1.97 2.22 14.39
CA ASP A 37 1.83 0.77 14.21
C ASP A 37 0.41 0.20 14.48
N ALA A 38 -0.63 1.05 14.44
CA ALA A 38 -2.00 0.60 14.63
C ALA A 38 -2.39 -0.51 13.63
N ASP A 39 -3.18 -1.46 14.12
CA ASP A 39 -3.56 -2.69 13.41
C ASP A 39 -5.09 -2.87 13.37
N GLY A 40 -5.55 -4.03 12.90
CA GLY A 40 -6.97 -4.33 12.76
C GLY A 40 -7.77 -4.35 14.08
N SER A 41 -7.12 -4.25 15.25
CA SER A 41 -7.79 -4.09 16.54
C SER A 41 -8.22 -2.65 16.85
N PHE A 42 -7.78 -1.68 16.05
CA PHE A 42 -8.01 -0.27 16.33
C PHE A 42 -9.50 0.11 16.24
N ILE A 43 -10.12 0.31 17.40
CA ILE A 43 -11.56 0.51 17.54
C ILE A 43 -12.11 1.76 16.81
N HIS A 44 -11.23 2.72 16.49
CA HIS A 44 -11.61 3.94 15.77
C HIS A 44 -11.30 3.90 14.28
N ALA A 45 -11.00 2.72 13.70
CA ALA A 45 -10.84 2.55 12.26
C ALA A 45 -12.00 3.13 11.44
N PRO A 46 -13.30 2.99 11.83
CA PRO A 46 -14.39 3.62 11.09
C PRO A 46 -14.32 5.16 11.09
N LEU A 47 -13.86 5.77 12.18
CA LEU A 47 -13.68 7.23 12.25
C LEU A 47 -12.48 7.69 11.43
N ALA A 48 -11.42 6.88 11.36
CA ALA A 48 -10.28 7.14 10.49
C ALA A 48 -10.71 7.09 9.01
N LEU A 49 -11.51 6.09 8.62
CA LEU A 49 -12.09 5.97 7.28
C LEU A 49 -12.97 7.16 6.91
N GLU A 50 -13.90 7.54 7.78
CA GLU A 50 -14.76 8.71 7.55
C GLU A 50 -13.91 9.97 7.34
N ALA A 51 -12.89 10.18 8.17
CA ALA A 51 -12.00 11.31 8.00
C ALA A 51 -11.19 11.23 6.69
N PHE A 52 -10.67 10.06 6.33
CA PHE A 52 -9.92 9.84 5.10
C PHE A 52 -10.78 10.19 3.87
N GLU A 53 -12.01 9.70 3.81
CA GLU A 53 -12.96 9.96 2.71
C GLU A 53 -13.34 11.44 2.60
N LEU A 54 -13.42 12.17 3.72
CA LEU A 54 -13.70 13.61 3.70
C LEU A 54 -12.60 14.44 3.02
N PHE A 55 -11.36 13.95 2.98
CA PHE A 55 -10.21 14.70 2.46
C PHE A 55 -9.62 14.14 1.16
N TRP A 56 -9.86 12.87 0.86
CA TRP A 56 -9.35 12.19 -0.32
C TRP A 56 -10.50 11.76 -1.22
N ALA A 57 -10.57 12.38 -2.41
CA ALA A 57 -11.60 12.09 -3.41
C ALA A 57 -11.24 10.85 -4.24
N ASN A 58 -10.96 9.73 -3.56
CA ASN A 58 -10.77 8.45 -4.22
C ASN A 58 -12.07 8.05 -4.97
N PRO A 59 -11.98 7.35 -6.12
CA PRO A 59 -13.17 7.00 -6.90
C PRO A 59 -14.16 6.10 -6.15
N THR A 60 -13.64 5.22 -5.29
CA THR A 60 -14.40 4.30 -4.46
C THR A 60 -13.71 4.13 -3.11
N THR A 61 -14.42 3.52 -2.16
CA THR A 61 -13.85 3.02 -0.91
C THR A 61 -14.24 1.57 -0.71
N GLY A 62 -13.26 0.73 -0.40
CA GLY A 62 -13.40 -0.71 -0.27
C GLY A 62 -13.34 -1.43 -1.62
N ALA A 63 -13.27 -2.75 -1.53
CA ALA A 63 -13.39 -3.69 -2.64
C ALA A 63 -14.60 -4.62 -2.41
N PRO A 64 -15.09 -5.34 -3.44
CA PRO A 64 -16.17 -6.30 -3.27
C PRO A 64 -15.90 -7.30 -2.13
N GLY A 65 -16.67 -7.18 -1.04
CA GLY A 65 -16.52 -8.04 0.15
C GLY A 65 -15.37 -7.67 1.09
N VAL A 66 -14.62 -6.60 0.82
CA VAL A 66 -13.45 -6.17 1.60
C VAL A 66 -13.59 -4.69 2.00
N PRO A 67 -13.94 -4.37 3.25
CA PRO A 67 -13.97 -2.98 3.72
C PRO A 67 -12.55 -2.45 3.90
N GLY A 68 -12.40 -1.12 3.92
CA GLY A 68 -11.10 -0.45 4.11
C GLY A 68 -10.88 0.66 3.09
N ALA A 69 -9.77 1.39 3.19
CA ALA A 69 -9.41 2.46 2.27
C ALA A 69 -8.83 1.93 0.94
N ILE A 70 -9.56 0.98 0.33
CA ILE A 70 -9.16 0.31 -0.91
C ILE A 70 -9.87 1.00 -2.08
N THR A 71 -9.17 1.22 -3.20
CA THR A 71 -9.80 1.67 -4.44
C THR A 71 -9.04 1.15 -5.65
N ALA A 72 -9.72 1.07 -6.80
CA ALA A 72 -9.07 0.74 -8.06
C ALA A 72 -9.73 1.51 -9.21
N PHE A 73 -8.91 1.92 -10.18
CA PHE A 73 -9.37 2.62 -11.36
C PHE A 73 -8.35 2.56 -12.50
N SER A 74 -8.83 2.76 -13.72
CA SER A 74 -7.99 2.84 -14.92
C SER A 74 -7.65 4.29 -15.26
N TRP A 75 -6.42 4.51 -15.70
CA TRP A 75 -5.94 5.77 -16.25
C TRP A 75 -5.10 5.50 -17.50
N TYR A 76 -5.71 5.70 -18.67
CA TYR A 76 -5.15 5.35 -19.97
C TYR A 76 -4.73 3.87 -20.04
N ASP A 77 -3.44 3.59 -20.18
CA ASP A 77 -2.84 2.27 -20.33
C ASP A 77 -2.40 1.64 -19.00
N ALA A 78 -2.71 2.31 -17.88
CA ALA A 78 -2.44 1.84 -16.54
C ALA A 78 -3.72 1.56 -15.75
N ASP A 79 -3.74 0.44 -15.02
CA ASP A 79 -4.68 0.21 -13.93
C ASP A 79 -3.97 0.49 -12.60
N LEU A 80 -4.65 1.20 -11.71
CA LEU A 80 -4.16 1.55 -10.39
C LEU A 80 -4.98 0.78 -9.34
N PHE A 81 -4.27 0.12 -8.43
CA PHE A 81 -4.83 -0.63 -7.30
C PHE A 81 -4.24 -0.04 -6.02
N LEU A 82 -5.07 0.63 -5.24
CA LEU A 82 -4.68 1.32 -4.00
C LEU A 82 -5.18 0.47 -2.83
N LEU A 83 -4.24 -0.04 -2.04
CA LEU A 83 -4.49 -1.03 -1.00
C LEU A 83 -4.55 -0.43 0.41
N ASP A 84 -5.01 -1.26 1.34
CA ASP A 84 -5.10 -0.95 2.77
C ASP A 84 -4.27 -1.96 3.58
N ASN A 85 -3.15 -1.50 4.15
CA ASN A 85 -2.23 -2.30 4.97
C ASN A 85 -2.51 -2.20 6.49
N ARG A 86 -3.61 -1.57 6.91
CA ARG A 86 -3.90 -1.31 8.33
C ARG A 86 -5.17 -2.00 8.82
N THR A 87 -6.28 -1.88 8.09
CA THR A 87 -7.61 -2.34 8.53
C THR A 87 -7.64 -3.83 8.89
N HIS A 88 -6.92 -4.65 8.12
CA HIS A 88 -6.94 -6.11 8.27
C HIS A 88 -5.65 -6.66 8.88
N ARG A 89 -4.76 -5.78 9.34
CA ARG A 89 -3.46 -6.19 9.86
C ARG A 89 -3.61 -6.99 11.15
N VAL A 90 -2.88 -8.09 11.23
CA VAL A 90 -2.67 -8.92 12.42
C VAL A 90 -1.18 -8.98 12.67
N ASN A 91 -0.73 -8.39 13.78
CA ASN A 91 0.69 -8.36 14.14
C ASN A 91 1.30 -9.75 14.39
N SER A 92 2.60 -9.88 14.15
CA SER A 92 3.34 -11.15 14.24
C SER A 92 3.47 -11.73 15.65
N ASP A 93 3.24 -10.92 16.68
CA ASP A 93 3.18 -11.35 18.08
C ASP A 93 1.78 -11.84 18.51
N ASN A 94 0.76 -11.75 17.64
CA ASN A 94 -0.55 -12.34 17.87
C ASN A 94 -0.45 -13.87 17.78
N ARG A 95 -0.67 -14.55 18.91
CA ARG A 95 -0.51 -16.01 19.02
C ARG A 95 -1.70 -16.82 18.53
N THR A 96 -2.85 -16.20 18.31
CA THR A 96 -4.11 -16.90 18.02
C THR A 96 -4.61 -16.71 16.60
N ASN A 97 -4.09 -15.72 15.88
CA ASN A 97 -4.44 -15.44 14.50
C ASN A 97 -3.16 -15.47 13.66
N ALA A 98 -3.26 -15.92 12.41
CA ALA A 98 -2.12 -15.88 11.49
C ALA A 98 -1.71 -14.43 11.24
N PRO A 99 -0.40 -14.09 11.27
CA PRO A 99 0.07 -12.76 10.91
C PRO A 99 -0.27 -12.43 9.45
N GLN A 100 -0.82 -11.24 9.22
CA GLN A 100 -1.22 -10.76 7.89
C GLN A 100 -1.16 -9.23 7.88
N LEU A 101 -0.90 -8.63 6.73
CA LEU A 101 -0.88 -7.18 6.54
C LEU A 101 -2.11 -6.72 5.75
N LEU A 102 -2.40 -7.39 4.63
CA LEU A 102 -3.54 -7.08 3.76
C LEU A 102 -4.80 -7.88 4.10
N GLY A 103 -4.61 -9.10 4.58
CA GLY A 103 -5.66 -10.09 4.79
C GLY A 103 -6.07 -10.83 3.52
N GLN A 104 -6.43 -12.10 3.69
CA GLN A 104 -6.71 -13.03 2.59
C GLN A 104 -7.72 -12.48 1.56
N ALA A 105 -8.81 -11.86 2.03
CA ALA A 105 -9.86 -11.36 1.15
C ALA A 105 -9.37 -10.23 0.23
N GLN A 106 -8.46 -9.39 0.71
CA GLN A 106 -7.85 -8.33 -0.09
C GLN A 106 -6.85 -8.90 -1.10
N VAL A 107 -6.03 -9.88 -0.70
CA VAL A 107 -5.11 -10.59 -1.60
C VAL A 107 -5.89 -11.30 -2.71
N ASP A 108 -6.98 -12.00 -2.36
CA ASP A 108 -7.84 -12.68 -3.32
C ASP A 108 -8.47 -11.73 -4.33
N TRP A 109 -9.00 -10.60 -3.85
CA TRP A 109 -9.55 -9.57 -4.73
C TRP A 109 -8.48 -8.99 -5.65
N LEU A 110 -7.31 -8.64 -5.12
CA LEU A 110 -6.22 -8.04 -5.88
C LEU A 110 -5.75 -8.97 -7.00
N VAL A 111 -5.46 -10.24 -6.69
CA VAL A 111 -5.00 -11.21 -7.69
C VAL A 111 -6.06 -11.40 -8.78
N GLN A 112 -7.34 -11.47 -8.43
CA GLN A 112 -8.42 -11.55 -9.41
C GLN A 112 -8.48 -10.29 -10.29
N ALA A 113 -8.40 -9.11 -9.68
CA ALA A 113 -8.48 -7.85 -10.42
C ALA A 113 -7.28 -7.65 -11.35
N LEU A 114 -6.07 -8.03 -10.90
CA LEU A 114 -4.86 -8.02 -11.72
C LEU A 114 -4.92 -9.02 -12.87
N LYS A 115 -5.44 -10.24 -12.62
CA LYS A 115 -5.53 -11.30 -13.64
C LYS A 115 -6.41 -10.90 -14.81
N TYR A 116 -7.52 -10.23 -14.53
CA TYR A 116 -8.49 -9.83 -15.55
C TYR A 116 -8.29 -8.38 -16.03
N SER A 117 -7.17 -7.75 -15.71
CA SER A 117 -6.78 -6.43 -16.22
C SER A 117 -6.00 -6.57 -17.53
N ASP A 118 -6.50 -5.92 -18.58
CA ASP A 118 -5.84 -5.79 -19.89
C ASP A 118 -4.84 -4.61 -19.94
N ALA A 119 -4.63 -3.89 -18.83
CA ALA A 119 -3.72 -2.75 -18.79
C ALA A 119 -2.26 -3.16 -18.97
N THR A 120 -1.49 -2.30 -19.64
CA THR A 120 -0.05 -2.52 -19.88
C THR A 120 0.72 -2.42 -18.56
N PHE A 121 0.36 -1.45 -17.73
CA PHE A 121 0.93 -1.26 -16.40
C PHE A 121 -0.13 -1.47 -15.34
N LYS A 122 0.22 -2.24 -14.30
CA LYS A 122 -0.61 -2.51 -13.13
C LYS A 122 0.11 -1.94 -11.92
N LEU A 123 -0.24 -0.70 -11.57
CA LEU A 123 0.39 0.05 -10.48
C LEU A 123 -0.33 -0.29 -9.18
N VAL A 124 0.40 -0.88 -8.22
CA VAL A 124 -0.16 -1.31 -6.95
C VAL A 124 0.43 -0.46 -5.83
N ALA A 125 -0.35 0.47 -5.29
CA ALA A 125 0.08 1.32 -4.19
C ALA A 125 -0.25 0.69 -2.84
N VAL A 126 0.76 0.55 -1.98
CA VAL A 126 0.63 -0.04 -0.64
C VAL A 126 1.68 0.54 0.32
N GLY A 127 1.33 0.65 1.61
CA GLY A 127 2.27 1.06 2.65
C GLY A 127 3.28 -0.03 2.98
N GLY A 128 4.53 0.37 3.23
CA GLY A 128 5.66 -0.55 3.43
C GLY A 128 6.16 -1.21 2.13
N GLN A 129 7.42 -1.63 2.12
CA GLN A 129 8.02 -2.27 0.93
C GLN A 129 7.49 -3.70 0.75
N VAL A 130 7.23 -4.09 -0.51
CA VAL A 130 6.77 -5.43 -0.87
C VAL A 130 7.94 -6.33 -1.20
N LEU A 131 8.87 -5.88 -2.06
CA LEU A 131 9.94 -6.74 -2.55
C LEU A 131 11.17 -6.76 -1.65
N ASN A 132 11.45 -5.72 -0.88
CA ASN A 132 12.61 -5.69 -0.01
C ASN A 132 12.66 -6.92 0.92
N THR A 133 13.83 -7.56 1.02
CA THR A 133 14.01 -8.81 1.78
C THR A 133 14.38 -8.60 3.25
N ALA A 134 14.75 -7.38 3.64
CA ALA A 134 15.20 -7.09 4.99
C ALA A 134 13.99 -7.05 5.95
N MET A 135 13.98 -7.90 6.97
CA MET A 135 12.96 -7.90 8.03
C MET A 135 13.29 -6.82 9.08
N VAL A 136 13.29 -5.56 8.66
CA VAL A 136 13.65 -4.42 9.52
C VAL A 136 12.55 -3.34 9.45
N PHE A 137 12.10 -2.91 10.63
CA PHE A 137 10.91 -2.07 10.82
C PHE A 137 9.68 -2.64 10.09
N GLU A 138 8.71 -1.79 9.72
CA GLU A 138 7.51 -2.23 9.03
C GLU A 138 7.77 -2.42 7.52
N ASN A 139 7.44 -3.61 7.01
CA ASN A 139 7.37 -3.96 5.60
C ASN A 139 6.75 -5.36 5.44
N HIS A 140 6.50 -5.78 4.20
CA HIS A 140 5.93 -7.09 3.91
C HIS A 140 6.87 -8.27 4.21
N ALA A 141 8.19 -8.09 4.35
CA ALA A 141 9.10 -9.17 4.72
C ALA A 141 8.83 -9.71 6.13
N ASN A 142 8.22 -8.90 7.01
CA ASN A 142 7.75 -9.33 8.33
C ASN A 142 6.49 -10.23 8.28
N PHE A 143 5.85 -10.33 7.12
CA PHE A 143 4.68 -11.17 6.86
C PHE A 143 5.00 -12.19 5.75
N PRO A 144 6.00 -13.08 5.97
CA PRO A 144 6.61 -13.86 4.91
C PRO A 144 5.63 -14.79 4.18
N GLU A 145 4.63 -15.33 4.88
CA GLU A 145 3.63 -16.22 4.29
C GLU A 145 2.70 -15.48 3.33
N GLU A 146 2.08 -14.37 3.76
CA GLU A 146 1.21 -13.55 2.91
C GLU A 146 1.99 -12.92 1.74
N ARG A 147 3.23 -12.45 1.99
CA ARG A 147 4.11 -11.92 0.95
C ARG A 147 4.45 -13.00 -0.09
N ALA A 148 4.82 -14.20 0.35
CA ALA A 148 5.14 -15.30 -0.56
C ALA A 148 3.91 -15.71 -1.39
N GLU A 149 2.73 -15.80 -0.77
CA GLU A 149 1.47 -16.11 -1.46
C GLU A 149 1.14 -15.06 -2.53
N LEU A 150 1.20 -13.77 -2.19
CA LEU A 150 0.90 -12.69 -3.14
C LEU A 150 1.82 -12.76 -4.37
N LEU A 151 3.14 -12.88 -4.13
CA LEU A 151 4.13 -12.92 -5.21
C LEU A 151 4.04 -14.20 -6.03
N SER A 152 3.77 -15.35 -5.41
CA SER A 152 3.63 -16.63 -6.12
C SER A 152 2.38 -16.61 -7.00
N ARG A 153 1.24 -16.14 -6.48
CA ARG A 153 -0.02 -16.08 -7.24
C ARG A 153 0.07 -15.14 -8.43
N ILE A 154 0.71 -13.97 -8.28
CA ILE A 154 0.98 -13.06 -9.41
C ILE A 154 1.73 -13.78 -10.53
N ARG A 155 2.74 -14.59 -10.17
CA ARG A 155 3.59 -15.31 -11.12
C ARG A 155 2.91 -16.52 -11.75
N GLU A 156 2.25 -17.34 -10.94
CA GLU A 156 1.53 -18.55 -11.37
C GLU A 156 0.38 -18.21 -12.31
N GLU A 157 -0.29 -17.07 -12.08
CA GLU A 157 -1.33 -16.55 -12.95
C GLU A 157 -0.79 -15.86 -14.21
N GLY A 158 0.54 -15.73 -14.35
CA GLY A 158 1.18 -15.10 -15.50
C GLY A 158 0.89 -13.60 -15.63
N ILE A 159 0.65 -12.91 -14.51
CA ILE A 159 0.28 -11.50 -14.49
C ILE A 159 1.50 -10.63 -14.77
N THR A 160 1.48 -9.91 -15.88
CA THR A 160 2.57 -9.03 -16.32
C THR A 160 2.28 -7.55 -16.05
N GLY A 161 3.35 -6.76 -16.00
CA GLY A 161 3.28 -5.29 -15.87
C GLY A 161 3.06 -4.80 -14.43
N VAL A 162 3.28 -5.65 -13.41
CA VAL A 162 3.07 -5.29 -12.00
C VAL A 162 4.22 -4.44 -11.47
N ILE A 163 3.87 -3.25 -10.95
CA ILE A 163 4.79 -2.32 -10.30
C ILE A 163 4.17 -1.90 -8.97
N PHE A 164 4.79 -2.29 -7.87
CA PHE A 164 4.44 -1.79 -6.55
C PHE A 164 4.96 -0.37 -6.36
N LEU A 165 4.14 0.49 -5.77
CA LEU A 165 4.48 1.84 -5.35
C LEU A 165 4.42 1.89 -3.82
N THR A 166 5.59 1.99 -3.18
CA THR A 166 5.73 1.80 -1.73
C THR A 166 6.33 3.01 -1.03
N GLY A 167 6.15 3.10 0.28
CA GLY A 167 6.54 4.25 1.11
C GLY A 167 7.16 3.85 2.44
N ASP A 168 6.94 4.67 3.47
CA ASP A 168 7.31 4.44 4.89
C ASP A 168 8.83 4.43 5.23
N ARG A 169 9.69 4.04 4.29
CA ARG A 169 11.12 3.79 4.56
C ARG A 169 12.04 5.00 4.74
N HIS A 170 11.58 6.20 4.36
CA HIS A 170 12.36 7.44 4.37
C HIS A 170 13.67 7.40 3.53
N PHE A 171 13.68 6.57 2.49
CA PHE A 171 14.64 6.63 1.38
C PHE A 171 13.95 6.18 0.08
N THR A 172 14.66 6.34 -1.06
CA THR A 172 14.19 5.87 -2.37
C THR A 172 14.93 4.59 -2.77
N GLU A 173 14.19 3.60 -3.25
CA GLU A 173 14.73 2.31 -3.72
C GLU A 173 13.90 1.79 -4.90
N LEU A 174 14.58 1.16 -5.85
CA LEU A 174 13.94 0.39 -6.91
C LEU A 174 14.39 -1.06 -6.77
N SER A 175 13.47 -1.95 -6.40
CA SER A 175 13.69 -3.39 -6.34
C SER A 175 13.11 -4.07 -7.58
N HIS A 176 13.78 -5.11 -8.05
CA HIS A 176 13.36 -5.94 -9.18
C HIS A 176 13.42 -7.40 -8.78
N LEU A 177 12.30 -8.10 -8.96
CA LEU A 177 12.25 -9.55 -8.82
C LEU A 177 12.15 -10.17 -10.22
N PRO A 178 13.29 -10.59 -10.82
CA PRO A 178 13.30 -11.13 -12.17
C PRO A 178 12.62 -12.49 -12.23
N GLY A 179 11.97 -12.80 -13.35
CA GLY A 179 11.48 -14.14 -13.66
C GLY A 179 12.00 -14.64 -15.00
N GLU A 180 12.66 -15.81 -15.02
CA GLU A 180 13.10 -16.43 -16.28
C GLU A 180 11.92 -17.03 -17.06
N GLU A 181 11.09 -17.82 -16.38
CA GLU A 181 9.84 -18.40 -16.91
C GLU A 181 8.58 -17.81 -16.25
N ALA A 182 8.75 -16.76 -15.45
CA ALA A 182 7.69 -16.08 -14.71
C ALA A 182 7.71 -14.58 -15.00
N PRO A 183 6.59 -13.86 -14.80
CA PRO A 183 6.59 -12.41 -14.90
C PRO A 183 7.56 -11.71 -13.93
N ASP A 184 8.17 -10.64 -14.44
CA ASP A 184 8.90 -9.67 -13.64
C ASP A 184 7.95 -8.88 -12.73
N ILE A 185 8.43 -8.57 -11.53
CA ILE A 185 7.73 -7.71 -10.57
C ILE A 185 8.70 -6.61 -10.14
N TRP A 186 8.21 -5.38 -10.11
CA TRP A 186 8.97 -4.21 -9.68
C TRP A 186 8.37 -3.62 -8.42
N ASP A 187 9.20 -2.97 -7.61
CA ASP A 187 8.78 -2.20 -6.44
C ASP A 187 9.59 -0.91 -6.36
N LEU A 188 8.90 0.22 -6.54
CA LEU A 188 9.45 1.55 -6.45
C LEU A 188 9.04 2.17 -5.11
N THR A 189 9.99 2.21 -4.17
CA THR A 189 9.83 2.90 -2.90
C THR A 189 10.21 4.36 -3.05
N VAL A 190 9.31 5.28 -2.70
CA VAL A 190 9.57 6.72 -2.71
C VAL A 190 9.23 7.34 -1.36
N SER A 191 10.25 7.67 -0.58
CA SER A 191 10.09 8.35 0.71
C SER A 191 11.36 9.14 1.07
N PRO A 192 11.26 10.22 1.87
CA PRO A 192 10.05 10.92 2.30
C PRO A 192 9.75 12.15 1.42
N LEU A 193 8.51 12.65 1.45
CA LEU A 193 8.17 13.95 0.85
C LEU A 193 8.74 15.11 1.68
N THR A 194 8.51 15.09 3.00
CA THR A 194 8.96 16.15 3.93
C THR A 194 9.50 15.66 5.27
N SER A 195 9.35 14.36 5.59
CA SER A 195 9.97 13.77 6.79
C SER A 195 11.50 13.71 6.65
N SER A 196 12.20 13.41 7.75
CA SER A 196 13.65 13.22 7.70
C SER A 196 14.02 12.01 6.85
N ALA A 197 14.97 12.18 5.93
CA ALA A 197 15.59 11.04 5.24
C ALA A 197 16.56 10.32 6.18
N TYR A 198 16.60 8.99 6.10
CA TYR A 198 17.52 8.16 6.89
C TYR A 198 18.58 7.50 5.99
N GLN A 199 19.72 7.14 6.59
CA GLN A 199 20.68 6.29 5.90
C GLN A 199 20.14 4.86 5.79
N ARG A 200 20.43 4.19 4.69
CA ARG A 200 19.99 2.82 4.45
C ARG A 200 20.76 1.88 5.38
N GLU A 201 20.07 1.32 6.36
CA GLU A 201 20.58 0.29 7.29
C GLU A 201 20.15 -1.14 6.88
N GLU A 202 19.40 -1.26 5.78
CA GLU A 202 18.79 -2.51 5.32
C GLU A 202 19.58 -3.17 4.19
N ASP A 203 19.81 -4.47 4.33
CA ASP A 203 20.43 -5.32 3.30
C ASP A 203 19.34 -5.99 2.45
N ASN A 204 18.95 -5.31 1.36
CA ASN A 204 18.07 -5.90 0.35
C ASN A 204 18.89 -6.78 -0.59
N GLN A 205 18.51 -8.06 -0.70
CA GLN A 205 19.26 -9.08 -1.43
C GLN A 205 18.71 -9.36 -2.84
N LEU A 206 17.89 -8.45 -3.37
CA LEU A 206 17.38 -8.45 -4.74
C LEU A 206 18.27 -7.65 -5.69
#